data_AF-A0A9Y2EAM0-F1
#
_entry.id   AF-A0A9Y2EAM0-F1
#
_cell.length_a   1.000
_cell.length_b   1.000
_cell.length_c   1.000
_cell.angle_alpha   90.00
_cell.angle_beta   90.00
_cell.angle_gamma   90.00
#
_symmetry.space_group_name_H-M   'P 1'
#
loop_
_entity.id
_entity.type
_entity.pdbx_description
1 polymer ?
#
loop_
_entity_poly.entity_id
_entity_poly.type
_entity_poly.pdbx_seq_one_letter_code
_entity_poly.pdbx_strand_id
1 'polypeptide(L)'
;PADTITRRFRYDVALVAALKDLEEDIMDGLRENRMEDSACTSGFNVMIKECCDGMGDVSEKHGGGPAVPEKAVRFSFTVMSVSVLAEGEEKEVTIFTEPKPNSELSCKPLCLMFVDESDHEMLTAVLGPIVAERNAMKESRLILSIGGLPRSFRFHFRGTGYDEKMVREMEGLEASGSTYICTLCDSSRAEASQNMVLHSITRNHEENLERYEIWRTNPFSESADELRDRVKGVSAKPFMETQPTLDALHCDIGNATEFYKIFQDEIGEVYKKGNPSREERRSWRAALDKQLRKKMKLKPVMRMNGNYARRLMTMEAVEVVCDLVPSEERREALRELMR
;
A
#
# COMPACT_ATOMS: atom_id res chain seq x y z
N PRO A 1 -4.30 20.99 20.34
CA PRO A 1 -5.66 20.82 20.90
C PRO A 1 -6.05 19.33 20.87
N ALA A 2 -7.00 18.88 21.69
CA ALA A 2 -7.43 17.47 21.69
C ALA A 2 -8.60 17.27 20.70
N ASP A 3 -8.34 17.50 19.42
CA ASP A 3 -9.37 17.63 18.38
C ASP A 3 -9.66 16.30 17.63
N THR A 4 -9.11 15.19 18.14
CA THR A 4 -9.34 13.86 17.57
C THR A 4 -10.07 12.95 18.54
N ILE A 5 -10.95 12.11 17.99
CA ILE A 5 -11.54 10.97 18.68
C ILE A 5 -10.92 9.71 18.09
N THR A 6 -10.21 8.96 18.93
CA THR A 6 -9.61 7.67 18.56
C THR A 6 -9.94 6.58 19.56
N ARG A 7 -10.06 5.35 19.06
CA ARG A 7 -10.15 4.12 19.86
C ARG A 7 -9.25 3.06 19.26
N ARG A 8 -8.51 2.36 20.11
CA ARG A 8 -7.63 1.28 19.70
C ARG A 8 -7.58 0.16 20.72
N PHE A 9 -7.17 -1.01 20.27
CA PHE A 9 -6.66 -2.05 21.16
C PHE A 9 -5.17 -1.79 21.44
N ARG A 10 -4.68 -2.30 22.58
CA ARG A 10 -3.24 -2.47 22.79
C ARG A 10 -2.77 -3.58 21.83
N TYR A 11 -1.69 -3.34 21.11
CA TYR A 11 -1.36 -4.11 19.92
C TYR A 11 -1.00 -5.56 20.25
N ASP A 12 -0.16 -5.76 21.26
CA ASP A 12 0.16 -7.08 21.82
C ASP A 12 -1.09 -7.89 22.22
N VAL A 13 -2.07 -7.27 22.88
CA VAL A 13 -3.33 -7.91 23.29
C VAL A 13 -4.15 -8.31 22.07
N ALA A 14 -4.22 -7.44 21.05
CA ALA A 14 -4.91 -7.75 19.81
C ALA A 14 -4.24 -8.91 19.06
N LEU A 15 -2.90 -8.98 19.05
CA LEU A 15 -2.15 -10.09 18.47
C LEU A 15 -2.37 -11.39 19.22
N VAL A 16 -2.36 -11.37 20.55
CA VAL A 16 -2.65 -12.55 21.39
C VAL A 16 -4.07 -13.06 21.11
N ALA A 17 -5.06 -12.17 21.06
CA ALA A 17 -6.43 -12.54 20.74
C ALA A 17 -6.53 -13.13 19.32
N ALA A 18 -5.86 -12.52 18.34
CA ALA A 18 -5.84 -13.01 16.96
C ALA A 18 -5.15 -14.37 16.81
N LEU A 19 -4.06 -14.63 17.54
CA LEU A 19 -3.40 -15.94 17.53
C LEU A 19 -4.22 -17.01 18.25
N LYS A 20 -4.91 -16.63 19.33
CA LYS A 20 -5.77 -17.57 20.07
C LYS A 20 -7.00 -17.98 19.27
N ASP A 21 -7.52 -17.08 18.44
CA ASP A 21 -8.57 -17.34 17.44
C ASP A 21 -8.12 -18.40 16.40
N LEU A 22 -6.83 -18.45 16.07
CA LEU A 22 -6.22 -19.42 15.15
C LEU A 22 -5.73 -20.71 15.84
N GLU A 23 -6.09 -20.96 17.10
CA GLU A 23 -5.59 -22.12 17.85
C GLU A 23 -5.92 -23.45 17.16
N GLU A 24 -7.14 -23.61 16.66
CA GLU A 24 -7.55 -24.84 15.99
C GLU A 24 -6.75 -25.06 14.70
N ASP A 25 -6.64 -24.03 13.85
CA ASP A 25 -5.88 -24.08 12.59
C ASP A 25 -4.39 -24.36 12.81
N ILE A 26 -3.79 -23.74 13.83
CA ILE A 26 -2.38 -23.99 14.19
C ILE A 26 -2.18 -25.44 14.60
N MET A 27 -3.10 -25.98 15.43
CA MET A 27 -3.03 -27.36 15.90
C MET A 27 -3.30 -28.38 14.78
N ASP A 28 -4.21 -28.09 13.86
CA ASP A 28 -4.41 -28.88 12.65
C ASP A 28 -3.17 -28.86 11.76
N GLY A 29 -2.58 -27.69 11.52
CA GLY A 29 -1.35 -27.56 10.74
C GLY A 29 -0.18 -28.37 11.33
N LEU A 30 -0.04 -28.41 12.66
CA LEU A 30 0.96 -29.27 13.31
C LEU A 30 0.68 -30.77 13.06
N ARG A 31 -0.58 -31.21 13.20
CA ARG A 31 -0.98 -32.59 12.96
C ARG A 31 -0.76 -33.03 11.51
N GLU A 32 -1.17 -32.19 10.56
CA GLU A 32 -1.04 -32.47 9.12
C GLU A 32 0.43 -32.61 8.71
N ASN A 33 1.31 -31.80 9.30
CA ASN A 33 2.75 -31.86 9.07
C ASN A 33 3.46 -32.93 9.92
N ARG A 34 2.72 -33.75 10.69
CA ARG A 34 3.24 -34.82 11.58
C ARG A 34 4.27 -34.32 12.59
N MET A 35 4.10 -33.08 13.04
CA MET A 35 4.96 -32.45 14.02
C MET A 35 4.54 -32.89 15.43
N GLU A 36 5.48 -33.39 16.23
CA GLU A 36 5.17 -33.75 17.62
C GLU A 36 4.92 -32.48 18.45
N ASP A 37 3.74 -32.43 19.09
CA ASP A 37 3.32 -31.28 19.90
C ASP A 37 4.32 -30.91 21.01
N SER A 38 4.91 -31.92 21.64
CA SER A 38 5.92 -31.75 22.71
C SER A 38 7.27 -31.22 22.22
N ALA A 39 7.64 -31.50 20.96
CA ALA A 39 8.87 -31.00 20.36
C ALA A 39 8.72 -29.57 19.81
N CYS A 40 7.49 -29.14 19.55
CA CYS A 40 7.16 -27.83 18.98
C CYS A 40 6.67 -26.84 20.04
N THR A 41 7.44 -26.62 21.11
CA THR A 41 7.10 -25.61 22.14
C THR A 41 7.79 -24.27 21.91
N SER A 42 8.83 -24.24 21.08
CA SER A 42 9.57 -23.04 20.72
C SER A 42 9.74 -22.91 19.21
N GLY A 43 10.22 -21.76 18.74
CA GLY A 43 10.56 -21.58 17.33
C GLY A 43 9.41 -21.19 16.40
N PHE A 44 8.25 -20.76 16.92
CA PHE A 44 7.19 -20.24 16.07
C PHE A 44 7.53 -18.84 15.55
N ASN A 45 7.28 -18.62 14.26
CA ASN A 45 7.34 -17.32 13.61
C ASN A 45 5.96 -16.99 13.06
N VAL A 46 5.51 -15.76 13.32
CA VAL A 46 4.21 -15.26 12.89
C VAL A 46 4.44 -14.08 11.96
N MET A 47 4.00 -14.20 10.72
CA MET A 47 4.07 -13.10 9.76
C MET A 47 2.81 -12.24 9.86
N ILE A 48 2.98 -10.97 10.16
CA ILE A 48 1.89 -10.00 10.30
C ILE A 48 1.94 -9.00 9.15
N LYS A 49 0.87 -8.92 8.36
CA LYS A 49 0.68 -7.82 7.41
C LYS A 49 0.02 -6.65 8.14
N GLU A 50 0.63 -5.48 8.08
CA GLU A 50 0.06 -4.23 8.61
C GLU A 50 -0.46 -3.37 7.47
N CYS A 51 -1.60 -2.71 7.71
CA CYS A 51 -2.27 -1.85 6.74
C CYS A 51 -2.78 -0.58 7.43
N CYS A 52 -2.67 0.57 6.77
CA CYS A 52 -3.26 1.82 7.21
C CYS A 52 -3.76 2.59 5.98
N ASP A 53 -5.00 3.03 6.03
CA ASP A 53 -5.65 3.71 4.92
C ASP A 53 -6.53 4.86 5.43
N GLY A 54 -6.53 5.95 4.65
CA GLY A 54 -7.35 7.13 4.88
C GLY A 54 -8.67 7.04 4.15
N MET A 55 -9.75 7.41 4.83
CA MET A 55 -11.12 7.43 4.31
C MET A 55 -11.68 8.85 4.39
N GLY A 56 -12.06 9.40 3.24
CA GLY A 56 -12.80 10.65 3.14
C GLY A 56 -14.31 10.47 3.30
N ASP A 57 -15.04 11.58 3.25
CA ASP A 57 -16.51 11.64 3.24
C ASP A 57 -17.17 10.95 4.45
N VAL A 58 -16.56 11.07 5.63
CA VAL A 58 -17.08 10.52 6.88
C VAL A 58 -17.81 11.61 7.65
N SER A 59 -19.11 11.74 7.44
CA SER A 59 -19.91 12.84 8.01
C SER A 59 -19.81 12.93 9.53
N GLU A 60 -19.54 14.15 10.01
CA GLU A 60 -19.53 14.44 11.44
C GLU A 60 -20.95 14.29 12.02
N LYS A 61 -21.02 13.78 13.26
CA LYS A 61 -22.28 13.71 14.00
C LYS A 61 -22.46 14.97 14.84
N HIS A 62 -23.70 15.46 14.94
CA HIS A 62 -24.06 16.34 16.05
C HIS A 62 -23.76 15.64 17.39
N GLY A 63 -23.26 16.39 18.37
CA GLY A 63 -22.90 15.84 19.68
C GLY A 63 -22.33 16.88 20.64
N GLY A 64 -21.88 16.42 21.80
CA GLY A 64 -21.29 17.28 22.84
C GLY A 64 -19.86 17.76 22.56
N GLY A 65 -19.31 17.45 21.39
CA GLY A 65 -17.94 17.77 20.99
C GLY A 65 -16.90 16.72 21.40
N PRO A 66 -15.60 16.94 21.06
CA PRO A 66 -15.06 18.07 20.28
C PRO A 66 -15.50 18.03 18.80
N ALA A 67 -15.27 19.13 18.07
CA ALA A 67 -15.40 19.13 16.61
C ALA A 67 -14.33 18.20 16.02
N VAL A 68 -14.69 17.37 15.05
CA VAL A 68 -13.81 16.39 14.43
C VAL A 68 -13.82 16.51 12.91
N PRO A 69 -12.71 16.16 12.21
CA PRO A 69 -12.69 16.20 10.75
C PRO A 69 -13.64 15.17 10.14
N GLU A 70 -14.19 15.47 8.96
CA GLU A 70 -15.01 14.52 8.17
C GLU A 70 -14.18 13.48 7.40
N LYS A 71 -13.06 13.09 8.00
CA LYS A 71 -12.11 12.09 7.50
C LYS A 71 -11.75 11.15 8.64
N ALA A 72 -11.50 9.90 8.29
CA ALA A 72 -11.07 8.89 9.23
C ALA A 72 -9.85 8.14 8.71
N VAL A 73 -8.99 7.70 9.62
CA VAL A 73 -7.89 6.78 9.32
C VAL A 73 -8.14 5.47 10.06
N ARG A 74 -7.89 4.36 9.38
CA ARG A 74 -8.04 3.02 9.96
C ARG A 74 -6.73 2.25 9.84
N PHE A 75 -6.17 1.89 10.99
CA PHE A 75 -5.03 0.99 11.09
C PHE A 75 -5.51 -0.42 11.45
N SER A 76 -5.05 -1.42 10.71
CA SER A 76 -5.46 -2.82 10.83
C SER A 76 -4.28 -3.77 10.59
N PHE A 77 -4.45 -5.04 10.95
CA PHE A 77 -3.46 -6.08 10.67
C PHE A 77 -4.12 -7.40 10.31
N THR A 78 -3.34 -8.28 9.70
CA THR A 78 -3.73 -9.65 9.36
C THR A 78 -2.59 -10.60 9.69
N VAL A 79 -2.90 -11.74 10.31
CA VAL A 79 -1.96 -12.85 10.46
C VAL A 79 -1.86 -13.57 9.12
N MET A 80 -0.74 -13.42 8.42
CA MET A 80 -0.55 -13.97 7.08
C MET A 80 -0.14 -15.43 7.10
N SER A 81 0.76 -15.78 8.00
CA SER A 81 1.23 -17.15 8.17
C SER A 81 1.77 -17.39 9.57
N VAL A 82 1.71 -18.65 9.98
CA VAL A 82 2.43 -19.16 11.15
C VAL A 82 3.30 -20.30 10.67
N SER A 83 4.57 -20.24 11.02
CA SER A 83 5.57 -21.26 10.75
C SER A 83 6.29 -21.65 12.03
N VAL A 84 6.91 -22.82 12.03
CA VAL A 84 7.63 -23.35 13.19
C VAL A 84 8.94 -23.98 12.74
N LEU A 85 10.01 -23.69 13.48
CA LEU A 85 11.28 -24.41 13.42
C LEU A 85 11.37 -25.28 14.68
N ALA A 86 11.14 -26.59 14.52
CA ALA A 86 11.20 -27.54 15.62
C ALA A 86 12.63 -27.75 16.14
N GLU A 87 12.76 -28.18 17.40
CA GLU A 87 14.07 -28.45 18.00
C GLU A 87 14.79 -29.59 17.27
N GLY A 88 16.01 -29.32 16.81
CA GLY A 88 16.84 -30.30 16.08
C GLY A 88 16.57 -30.37 14.57
N GLU A 89 15.59 -29.61 14.06
CA GLU A 89 15.33 -29.48 12.62
C GLU A 89 16.04 -28.25 12.05
N GLU A 90 16.53 -28.35 10.81
CA GLU A 90 17.16 -27.23 10.11
C GLU A 90 16.16 -26.41 9.27
N LYS A 91 14.98 -26.97 9.00
CA LYS A 91 14.01 -26.40 8.08
C LYS A 91 12.75 -25.92 8.79
N GLU A 92 12.41 -24.66 8.54
CA GLU A 92 11.15 -24.08 8.98
C GLU A 92 9.96 -24.65 8.17
N VAL A 93 8.90 -25.02 8.87
CA VAL A 93 7.67 -25.58 8.30
C VAL A 93 6.52 -24.60 8.53
N THR A 94 5.84 -24.21 7.44
CA THR A 94 4.63 -23.38 7.53
C THR A 94 3.44 -24.25 7.90
N ILE A 95 2.79 -23.93 9.01
CA ILE A 95 1.64 -24.68 9.56
C ILE A 95 0.31 -23.97 9.31
N PHE A 96 0.32 -22.66 9.11
CA PHE A 96 -0.85 -21.88 8.74
C PHE A 96 -0.47 -20.86 7.67
N THR A 97 -1.35 -20.66 6.69
CA THR A 97 -1.28 -19.57 5.73
C THR A 97 -2.71 -19.09 5.46
N GLU A 98 -2.92 -17.78 5.59
CA GLU A 98 -4.23 -17.17 5.34
C GLU A 98 -4.67 -17.42 3.88
N PRO A 99 -5.75 -18.19 3.66
CA PRO A 99 -6.15 -18.58 2.31
C PRO A 99 -6.69 -17.41 1.47
N LYS A 100 -7.23 -16.37 2.11
CA LYS A 100 -7.82 -15.21 1.44
C LYS A 100 -7.32 -13.91 2.08
N PRO A 101 -6.04 -13.53 1.87
CA PRO A 101 -5.42 -12.38 2.52
C PRO A 101 -5.96 -11.02 2.06
N ASN A 102 -6.77 -11.01 1.00
CA ASN A 102 -7.47 -9.83 0.49
C ASN A 102 -8.95 -9.80 0.88
N SER A 103 -9.43 -10.75 1.69
CA SER A 103 -10.78 -10.68 2.27
C SER A 103 -10.80 -9.72 3.45
N GLU A 104 -11.88 -8.96 3.54
CA GLU A 104 -12.24 -8.16 4.69
C GLU A 104 -12.33 -8.97 5.99
N LEU A 105 -12.64 -10.28 5.90
CA LEU A 105 -12.82 -11.15 7.06
C LEU A 105 -11.51 -11.45 7.80
N SER A 106 -10.38 -11.44 7.09
CA SER A 106 -9.05 -11.66 7.67
C SER A 106 -8.39 -10.36 8.15
N CYS A 107 -8.98 -9.19 7.86
CA CYS A 107 -8.45 -7.88 8.24
C CYS A 107 -8.97 -7.45 9.61
N LYS A 108 -8.14 -7.58 10.65
CA LYS A 108 -8.51 -7.27 12.03
C LYS A 108 -8.23 -5.78 12.33
N PRO A 109 -9.24 -4.95 12.65
CA PRO A 109 -9.03 -3.53 12.95
C PRO A 109 -8.32 -3.36 14.30
N LEU A 110 -7.31 -2.48 14.34
CA LEU A 110 -6.54 -2.20 15.54
C LEU A 110 -6.82 -0.81 16.10
N CYS A 111 -6.83 0.21 15.23
CA CYS A 111 -7.01 1.61 15.61
C CYS A 111 -7.94 2.31 14.62
N LEU A 112 -8.92 3.05 15.16
CA LEU A 112 -9.84 3.90 14.43
C LEU A 112 -9.67 5.32 14.94
N MET A 113 -9.55 6.28 14.02
CA MET A 113 -9.38 7.68 14.39
C MET A 113 -10.07 8.61 13.39
N PHE A 114 -10.66 9.69 13.88
CA PHE A 114 -11.08 10.82 13.05
C PHE A 114 -9.91 11.80 12.92
N VAL A 115 -9.14 11.63 11.84
CA VAL A 115 -7.93 12.39 11.52
C VAL A 115 -7.86 12.51 9.99
N ASP A 116 -7.38 13.63 9.49
CA ASP A 116 -6.97 13.73 8.08
C ASP A 116 -5.57 13.10 7.95
N GLU A 117 -5.39 12.15 7.05
CA GLU A 117 -4.07 11.54 6.80
C GLU A 117 -2.99 12.57 6.42
N SER A 118 -3.39 13.76 5.96
CA SER A 118 -2.48 14.87 5.64
C SER A 118 -2.15 15.76 6.84
N ASP A 119 -2.78 15.54 8.01
CA ASP A 119 -2.41 16.16 9.28
C ASP A 119 -1.38 15.28 10.00
N HIS A 120 -0.11 15.53 9.67
CA HIS A 120 1.02 14.77 10.19
C HIS A 120 1.12 14.82 11.73
N GLU A 121 0.81 15.96 12.34
CA GLU A 121 0.92 16.14 13.79
C GLU A 121 -0.07 15.22 14.51
N MET A 122 -1.34 15.23 14.10
CA MET A 122 -2.35 14.38 14.71
C MET A 122 -2.13 12.90 14.39
N LEU A 123 -1.77 12.59 13.14
CA LEU A 123 -1.54 11.21 12.72
C LEU A 123 -0.40 10.55 13.51
N THR A 124 0.74 11.24 13.63
CA THR A 124 1.90 10.74 14.39
C THR A 124 1.63 10.68 15.89
N ALA A 125 0.87 11.64 16.45
CA ALA A 125 0.48 11.61 17.86
C ALA A 125 -0.38 10.36 18.19
N VAL A 126 -1.29 9.97 17.30
CA VAL A 126 -2.16 8.79 17.50
C VAL A 126 -1.42 7.47 17.19
N LEU A 127 -0.62 7.41 16.13
CA LEU A 127 0.07 6.19 15.71
C LEU A 127 1.39 5.94 16.47
N GLY A 128 1.98 6.95 17.09
CA GLY A 128 3.26 6.84 17.82
C GLY A 128 3.29 5.71 18.86
N PRO A 129 2.29 5.57 19.74
CA PRO A 129 2.22 4.44 20.67
C PRO A 129 2.14 3.06 19.98
N ILE A 130 1.46 2.96 18.83
CA ILE A 130 1.36 1.71 18.06
C ILE A 130 2.73 1.33 17.47
N VAL A 131 3.46 2.32 16.92
CA VAL A 131 4.83 2.13 16.43
C VAL A 131 5.77 1.70 17.56
N ALA A 132 5.66 2.32 18.73
CA ALA A 132 6.47 1.96 19.89
C ALA A 132 6.19 0.51 20.35
N GLU A 133 4.92 0.12 20.43
CA GLU A 133 4.51 -1.26 20.76
C GLU A 133 5.04 -2.24 19.69
N ARG A 134 4.87 -1.94 18.40
CA ARG A 134 5.40 -2.73 17.28
C ARG A 134 6.90 -2.95 17.38
N ASN A 135 7.67 -1.89 17.59
CA ASN A 135 9.13 -1.96 17.65
C ASN A 135 9.61 -2.73 18.89
N ALA A 136 8.95 -2.57 20.04
CA ALA A 136 9.24 -3.38 21.23
C ALA A 136 8.95 -4.87 21.00
N MET A 137 7.90 -5.20 20.25
CA MET A 137 7.52 -6.58 19.98
C MET A 137 8.51 -7.32 19.08
N LYS A 138 9.21 -6.63 18.16
CA LYS A 138 10.21 -7.25 17.26
C LYS A 138 11.33 -7.99 17.99
N GLU A 139 11.79 -7.43 19.11
CA GLU A 139 12.89 -7.99 19.91
C GLU A 139 12.41 -8.98 20.98
N SER A 140 11.10 -9.13 21.13
CA SER A 140 10.49 -9.94 22.19
C SER A 140 9.99 -11.29 21.67
N ARG A 141 9.78 -12.22 22.60
CA ARG A 141 9.08 -13.49 22.35
C ARG A 141 7.80 -13.51 23.15
N LEU A 142 6.68 -13.75 22.48
CA LEU A 142 5.41 -13.99 23.14
C LEU A 142 5.37 -15.43 23.66
N ILE A 143 4.89 -15.63 24.88
CA ILE A 143 4.57 -16.95 25.43
C ILE A 143 3.05 -17.05 25.55
N LEU A 144 2.45 -17.98 24.81
CA LEU A 144 1.00 -18.17 24.77
C LEU A 144 0.67 -19.66 24.86
N SER A 145 -0.35 -20.02 25.64
CA SER A 145 -0.83 -21.40 25.70
C SER A 145 -1.68 -21.72 24.46
N ILE A 146 -1.22 -22.65 23.63
CA ILE A 146 -1.87 -23.11 22.40
C ILE A 146 -1.85 -24.65 22.38
N GLY A 147 -3.01 -25.28 22.26
CA GLY A 147 -3.18 -26.73 22.41
C GLY A 147 -2.87 -27.21 23.83
N GLY A 148 -3.10 -26.37 24.84
CA GLY A 148 -2.83 -26.69 26.25
C GLY A 148 -1.36 -26.59 26.68
N LEU A 149 -0.42 -26.33 25.75
CA LEU A 149 1.01 -26.17 26.06
C LEU A 149 1.45 -24.71 25.91
N PRO A 150 2.35 -24.21 26.77
CA PRO A 150 2.97 -22.90 26.56
C PRO A 150 3.90 -22.96 25.35
N ARG A 151 3.66 -22.11 24.35
CA ARG A 151 4.46 -22.02 23.13
C ARG A 151 5.05 -20.63 22.94
N SER A 152 6.26 -20.55 22.37
CA SER A 152 7.00 -19.29 22.16
C SER A 152 6.93 -18.82 20.70
N PHE A 153 6.45 -17.60 20.49
CA PHE A 153 6.24 -16.97 19.18
C PHE A 153 7.11 -15.73 18.99
N ARG A 154 7.65 -15.56 17.78
CA ARG A 154 8.28 -14.34 17.28
C ARG A 154 7.38 -13.70 16.22
N PHE A 155 7.31 -12.38 16.20
CA PHE A 155 6.53 -11.63 15.22
C PHE A 155 7.42 -10.99 14.16
N HIS A 156 7.01 -11.13 12.89
CA HIS A 156 7.61 -10.48 11.74
C HIS A 156 6.58 -9.55 11.10
N PHE A 157 6.73 -8.25 11.35
CA PHE A 157 5.83 -7.23 10.82
C PHE A 157 6.22 -6.84 9.39
N ARG A 158 5.23 -6.82 8.50
CA ARG A 158 5.36 -6.42 7.10
C ARG A 158 4.31 -5.34 6.82
N GLY A 159 4.72 -4.08 6.92
CA GLY A 159 3.90 -2.94 6.55
C GLY A 159 3.80 -2.80 5.03
N THR A 160 2.79 -3.44 4.43
CA THR A 160 2.62 -3.52 2.96
C THR A 160 1.26 -3.02 2.46
N GLY A 161 0.28 -2.83 3.36
CA GLY A 161 -1.06 -2.38 2.99
C GLY A 161 -1.23 -0.87 3.11
N TYR A 162 -0.35 -0.11 2.46
CA TYR A 162 -0.36 1.35 2.42
C TYR A 162 -0.41 1.81 0.97
N ASP A 163 -1.21 2.83 0.67
CA ASP A 163 -1.12 3.49 -0.63
C ASP A 163 0.16 4.33 -0.74
N GLU A 164 0.56 4.70 -1.95
CA GLU A 164 1.83 5.44 -2.16
C GLU A 164 1.86 6.77 -1.38
N LYS A 165 0.70 7.42 -1.24
CA LYS A 165 0.57 8.68 -0.52
C LYS A 165 0.93 8.47 0.96
N MET A 166 0.34 7.46 1.61
CA MET A 166 0.60 7.12 3.00
C MET A 166 2.05 6.66 3.20
N VAL A 167 2.62 5.85 2.29
CA VAL A 167 4.04 5.46 2.37
C VAL A 167 4.94 6.69 2.36
N ARG A 168 4.70 7.64 1.45
CA ARG A 168 5.52 8.87 1.37
C ARG A 168 5.44 9.69 2.65
N GLU A 169 4.25 9.83 3.22
CA GLU A 169 4.04 10.54 4.48
C GLU A 169 4.76 9.86 5.66
N MET A 170 4.68 8.53 5.75
CA MET A 170 5.29 7.74 6.82
C MET A 170 6.83 7.64 6.73
N GLU A 171 7.35 7.60 5.51
CA GLU A 171 8.79 7.51 5.20
C GLU A 171 9.43 8.89 4.92
N GLY A 172 8.71 9.99 5.17
CA GLY A 172 9.26 11.35 5.07
C GLY A 172 9.67 11.80 3.66
N LEU A 173 9.09 11.17 2.64
CA LEU A 173 9.33 11.47 1.24
C LEU A 173 8.42 12.61 0.78
N GLU A 174 8.91 13.42 -0.16
CA GLU A 174 8.05 14.37 -0.88
C GLU A 174 6.85 13.67 -1.55
N ALA A 175 5.73 14.39 -1.68
CA ALA A 175 4.48 13.87 -2.24
C ALA A 175 4.63 13.35 -3.70
N SER A 176 3.66 12.54 -4.15
CA SER A 176 3.68 11.82 -5.44
C SER A 176 3.87 12.69 -6.70
N GLY A 177 3.67 14.01 -6.60
CA GLY A 177 3.94 14.96 -7.69
C GLY A 177 5.42 15.34 -7.87
N SER A 178 6.30 14.90 -6.97
CA SER A 178 7.73 15.25 -6.94
C SER A 178 8.50 14.77 -8.18
N THR A 179 9.65 15.40 -8.42
CA THR A 179 10.69 14.91 -9.34
C THR A 179 11.21 13.52 -8.94
N TYR A 180 11.21 13.16 -7.65
CA TYR A 180 11.58 11.83 -7.17
C TYR A 180 10.34 10.93 -7.08
N ILE A 181 10.13 10.14 -8.13
CA ILE A 181 8.86 9.44 -8.38
C ILE A 181 8.75 8.07 -7.70
N CYS A 182 9.85 7.47 -7.28
CA CYS A 182 9.86 6.11 -6.76
C CYS A 182 9.98 6.10 -5.23
N THR A 183 9.22 5.25 -4.54
CA THR A 183 9.41 5.00 -3.11
C THR A 183 10.53 3.99 -2.84
N LEU A 184 11.01 3.30 -3.87
CA LEU A 184 11.97 2.18 -3.77
C LEU A 184 13.37 2.52 -4.30
N CYS A 185 13.50 3.48 -5.22
CA CYS A 185 14.78 3.88 -5.81
C CYS A 185 14.90 5.41 -5.89
N ASP A 186 16.08 5.89 -6.29
CA ASP A 186 16.42 7.32 -6.27
C ASP A 186 16.27 8.04 -7.61
N SER A 187 15.80 7.33 -8.64
CA SER A 187 15.67 7.89 -9.98
C SER A 187 14.67 9.05 -10.02
N SER A 188 15.09 10.11 -10.69
CA SER A 188 14.20 11.22 -11.03
C SER A 188 13.23 10.84 -12.15
N ARG A 189 12.17 11.64 -12.31
CA ARG A 189 11.21 11.50 -13.41
C ARG A 189 11.88 11.52 -14.78
N ALA A 190 12.87 12.40 -14.98
CA ALA A 190 13.59 12.54 -16.23
C ALA A 190 14.45 11.30 -16.52
N GLU A 191 15.21 10.83 -15.53
CA GLU A 191 16.04 9.62 -15.66
C GLU A 191 15.19 8.37 -15.92
N ALA A 192 14.09 8.21 -15.17
CA ALA A 192 13.17 7.08 -15.35
C ALA A 192 12.47 7.10 -16.72
N SER A 193 12.29 8.27 -17.35
CA SER A 193 11.76 8.36 -18.71
C SER A 193 12.77 7.94 -19.78
N GLN A 194 14.07 8.06 -19.51
CA GLN A 194 15.13 7.62 -20.42
C GLN A 194 15.43 6.13 -20.27
N ASN A 195 15.36 5.60 -19.06
CA ASN A 195 15.54 4.18 -18.76
C ASN A 195 14.39 3.70 -17.87
N MET A 196 13.47 2.92 -18.44
CA MET A 196 12.24 2.53 -17.74
C MET A 196 12.35 1.22 -16.96
N VAL A 197 13.29 0.33 -17.32
CA VAL A 197 13.28 -1.09 -16.89
C VAL A 197 14.49 -1.51 -16.07
N LEU A 198 15.55 -0.72 -16.05
CA LEU A 198 16.78 -1.05 -15.32
C LEU A 198 16.96 -0.12 -14.12
N HIS A 199 16.40 -0.56 -13.00
CA HIS A 199 16.48 0.11 -11.70
C HIS A 199 16.73 -0.92 -10.60
N SER A 200 17.35 -0.49 -9.50
CA SER A 200 17.53 -1.31 -8.29
C SER A 200 16.84 -0.67 -7.10
N ILE A 201 16.30 -1.50 -6.20
CA ILE A 201 15.77 -1.02 -4.92
C ILE A 201 16.96 -0.55 -4.07
N THR A 202 16.93 0.70 -3.63
CA THR A 202 17.95 1.31 -2.77
C THR A 202 17.34 1.77 -1.45
N ARG A 203 16.20 2.46 -1.52
CA ARG A 203 15.55 3.06 -0.35
C ARG A 203 15.09 2.03 0.66
N ASN A 204 15.35 2.33 1.93
CA ASN A 204 14.83 1.63 3.09
C ASN A 204 14.70 2.61 4.27
N HIS A 205 14.03 2.18 5.33
CA HIS A 205 13.70 3.03 6.47
C HIS A 205 14.94 3.60 7.20
N GLU A 206 15.98 2.78 7.40
CA GLU A 206 17.21 3.20 8.08
C GLU A 206 17.94 4.27 7.26
N GLU A 207 18.08 4.04 5.95
CA GLU A 207 18.68 5.01 5.04
C GLU A 207 17.88 6.33 4.98
N ASN A 208 16.54 6.26 5.00
CA ASN A 208 15.72 7.47 5.02
C ASN A 208 15.91 8.28 6.32
N LEU A 209 16.09 7.62 7.47
CA LEU A 209 16.40 8.30 8.73
C LEU A 209 17.75 9.03 8.66
N GLU A 210 18.77 8.39 8.10
CA GLU A 210 20.10 9.00 7.90
C GLU A 210 20.03 10.19 6.93
N ARG A 211 19.32 10.03 5.80
CA ARG A 211 19.10 11.10 4.82
C ARG A 211 18.38 12.29 5.44
N TYR A 212 17.39 12.07 6.30
CA TYR A 212 16.74 13.14 7.04
C TYR A 212 17.70 13.88 7.98
N GLU A 213 18.60 13.19 8.68
CA GLU A 213 19.58 13.87 9.53
C GLU A 213 20.56 14.72 8.70
N ILE A 214 20.94 14.28 7.49
CA ILE A 214 21.71 15.09 6.54
C ILE A 214 20.90 16.33 6.11
N TRP A 215 19.62 16.15 5.75
CA TRP A 215 18.72 17.26 5.39
C TRP A 215 18.61 18.29 6.52
N ARG A 216 18.39 17.83 7.75
CA ARG A 216 18.18 18.70 8.92
C ARG A 216 19.45 19.44 9.35
N THR A 217 20.60 18.78 9.28
CA THR A 217 21.87 19.34 9.77
C THR A 217 22.63 20.13 8.70
N ASN A 218 22.37 19.86 7.41
CA ASN A 218 23.08 20.42 6.26
C ASN A 218 24.59 20.55 6.49
N PRO A 219 25.30 19.42 6.71
CA PRO A 219 26.70 19.44 7.12
C PRO A 219 27.63 20.02 6.04
N PHE A 220 27.17 20.06 4.79
CA PHE A 220 27.92 20.57 3.65
C PHE A 220 27.57 22.02 3.29
N SER A 221 26.64 22.66 4.02
CA SER A 221 26.18 24.03 3.77
C SER A 221 25.70 24.26 2.33
N GLU A 222 25.03 23.27 1.77
CA GLU A 222 24.48 23.29 0.41
C GLU A 222 23.26 24.20 0.32
N SER A 223 22.99 24.70 -0.89
CA SER A 223 21.72 25.37 -1.18
C SER A 223 20.54 24.41 -1.08
N ALA A 224 19.31 24.93 -1.04
CA ALA A 224 18.12 24.10 -0.90
C ALA A 224 17.98 23.04 -2.02
N ASP A 225 18.27 23.42 -3.27
CA ASP A 225 18.15 22.51 -4.42
C ASP A 225 19.25 21.43 -4.42
N GLU A 226 20.48 21.80 -4.09
CA GLU A 226 21.61 20.87 -3.97
C GLU A 226 21.39 19.87 -2.84
N LEU A 227 20.96 20.36 -1.67
CA LEU A 227 20.67 19.52 -0.51
C LEU A 227 19.50 18.56 -0.79
N ARG A 228 18.43 19.07 -1.43
CA ARG A 228 17.28 18.26 -1.86
C ARG A 228 17.70 17.15 -2.83
N ASP A 229 18.63 17.43 -3.74
CA ASP A 229 19.17 16.40 -4.62
C ASP A 229 20.07 15.40 -3.88
N ARG A 230 20.90 15.85 -2.94
CA ARG A 230 21.72 14.97 -2.12
C ARG A 230 20.89 13.94 -1.37
N VAL A 231 19.79 14.37 -0.74
CA VAL A 231 18.91 13.50 0.06
C VAL A 231 17.80 12.85 -0.76
N LYS A 232 17.78 13.10 -2.08
CA LYS A 232 16.81 12.52 -3.04
C LYS A 232 15.35 12.73 -2.63
N GLY A 233 15.03 13.91 -2.08
CA GLY A 233 13.67 14.29 -1.70
C GLY A 233 13.16 13.73 -0.36
N VAL A 234 14.04 13.26 0.52
CA VAL A 234 13.70 13.04 1.94
C VAL A 234 13.73 14.39 2.65
N SER A 235 12.57 14.89 3.08
CA SER A 235 12.46 16.25 3.66
C SER A 235 11.75 16.30 5.01
N ALA A 236 11.14 15.19 5.43
CA ALA A 236 10.58 15.01 6.76
C ALA A 236 11.19 13.77 7.42
N LYS A 237 11.07 13.66 8.74
CA LYS A 237 11.61 12.52 9.48
C LYS A 237 10.69 11.31 9.29
N PRO A 238 11.18 10.16 8.78
CA PRO A 238 10.42 8.91 8.80
C PRO A 238 10.02 8.56 10.24
N PHE A 239 8.77 8.13 10.45
CA PHE A 239 8.30 7.77 11.80
C PHE A 239 7.81 6.33 11.93
N MET A 240 7.47 5.67 10.82
CA MET A 240 7.05 4.27 10.79
C MET A 240 7.74 3.56 9.63
N GLU A 241 8.40 2.45 9.93
CA GLU A 241 9.05 1.60 8.93
C GLU A 241 8.00 0.87 8.07
N THR A 242 8.15 1.01 6.76
CA THR A 242 7.37 0.30 5.75
C THR A 242 8.24 -0.70 5.01
N GLN A 243 7.64 -1.78 4.51
CA GLN A 243 8.35 -2.74 3.67
C GLN A 243 8.50 -2.15 2.26
N PRO A 244 9.71 -2.10 1.67
CA PRO A 244 9.88 -1.71 0.27
C PRO A 244 9.13 -2.67 -0.65
N THR A 245 7.96 -2.25 -1.15
CA THR A 245 7.07 -3.04 -2.00
C THR A 245 6.13 -2.14 -2.81
N LEU A 246 5.24 -2.73 -3.60
CA LEU A 246 4.20 -2.05 -4.37
C LEU A 246 2.82 -2.55 -3.96
N ASP A 247 1.87 -1.62 -3.80
CA ASP A 247 0.47 -1.98 -3.64
C ASP A 247 -0.15 -2.35 -4.99
N ALA A 248 -0.63 -3.60 -5.09
CA ALA A 248 -1.22 -4.12 -6.31
C ALA A 248 -2.48 -3.35 -6.72
N LEU A 249 -3.35 -2.96 -5.77
CA LEU A 249 -4.63 -2.33 -6.11
C LEU A 249 -4.43 -0.95 -6.72
N HIS A 250 -3.64 -0.09 -6.07
CA HIS A 250 -3.38 1.25 -6.58
C HIS A 250 -2.51 1.23 -7.84
N CYS A 251 -1.60 0.25 -7.99
CA CYS A 251 -0.86 0.04 -9.23
C CYS A 251 -1.81 -0.27 -10.41
N ASP A 252 -2.75 -1.22 -10.23
CA ASP A 252 -3.76 -1.56 -11.25
C ASP A 252 -4.60 -0.34 -11.64
N ILE A 253 -5.08 0.42 -10.65
CA ILE A 253 -5.90 1.61 -10.89
C ILE A 253 -5.09 2.70 -11.61
N GLY A 254 -3.84 2.90 -11.22
CA GLY A 254 -2.92 3.86 -11.83
C GLY A 254 -2.67 3.54 -13.30
N ASN A 255 -2.28 2.30 -13.59
CA ASN A 255 -2.02 1.83 -14.95
C ASN A 255 -3.28 1.92 -15.82
N ALA A 256 -4.44 1.46 -15.33
CA ALA A 256 -5.68 1.57 -16.08
C ALA A 256 -6.10 3.02 -16.34
N THR A 257 -5.83 3.94 -15.41
CA THR A 257 -6.07 5.37 -15.60
C THR A 257 -5.16 5.94 -16.68
N GLU A 258 -3.90 5.49 -16.76
CA GLU A 258 -2.98 5.91 -17.81
C GLU A 258 -3.38 5.34 -19.18
N PHE A 259 -3.74 4.06 -19.27
CA PHE A 259 -4.31 3.48 -20.49
C PHE A 259 -5.59 4.20 -20.93
N TYR A 260 -6.46 4.59 -19.99
CA TYR A 260 -7.65 5.39 -20.31
C TYR A 260 -7.31 6.76 -20.92
N LYS A 261 -6.18 7.39 -20.54
CA LYS A 261 -5.68 8.61 -21.20
C LYS A 261 -5.13 8.30 -22.59
N ILE A 262 -4.33 7.24 -22.72
CA ILE A 262 -3.80 6.79 -24.02
C ILE A 262 -4.95 6.56 -25.00
N PHE A 263 -6.01 5.86 -24.59
CA PHE A 263 -7.19 5.65 -25.45
C PHE A 263 -7.86 6.96 -25.89
N GLN A 264 -7.99 7.95 -25.00
CA GLN A 264 -8.51 9.27 -25.38
C GLN A 264 -7.62 9.96 -26.41
N ASP A 265 -6.31 9.90 -26.23
CA ASP A 265 -5.34 10.57 -27.10
C ASP A 265 -5.20 9.88 -28.47
N GLU A 266 -5.34 8.55 -28.54
CA GLU A 266 -5.38 7.79 -29.81
C GLU A 266 -6.65 8.05 -30.62
N ILE A 267 -7.80 8.20 -29.97
CA ILE A 267 -9.05 8.61 -30.64
C ILE A 267 -8.90 10.01 -31.26
N GLY A 268 -8.16 10.89 -30.59
CA GLY A 268 -7.91 12.26 -31.04
C GLY A 268 -6.75 12.43 -32.01
N GLU A 269 -5.98 11.36 -32.28
CA GLU A 269 -4.70 11.41 -33.01
C GLU A 269 -3.78 12.54 -32.50
N VAL A 270 -3.63 12.68 -31.17
CA VAL A 270 -2.90 13.80 -30.54
C VAL A 270 -1.44 13.89 -31.01
N TYR A 271 -0.85 12.78 -31.42
CA TYR A 271 0.48 12.75 -32.04
C TYR A 271 0.60 13.57 -33.34
N LYS A 272 -0.51 13.82 -34.05
CA LYS A 272 -0.56 14.72 -35.23
C LYS A 272 -0.78 16.18 -34.84
N LYS A 273 -1.48 16.43 -33.74
CA LYS A 273 -1.84 17.77 -33.24
C LYS A 273 -1.57 17.85 -31.74
N GLY A 274 -0.35 18.25 -31.36
CA GLY A 274 0.11 18.19 -29.97
C GLY A 274 -0.64 19.08 -28.97
N ASN A 275 -1.36 20.11 -29.41
CA ASN A 275 -2.08 21.04 -28.54
C ASN A 275 -3.60 21.08 -28.84
N PRO A 276 -4.36 20.02 -28.53
CA PRO A 276 -5.80 20.03 -28.69
C PRO A 276 -6.49 20.87 -27.62
N SER A 277 -7.60 21.48 -27.98
CA SER A 277 -8.44 22.28 -27.09
C SER A 277 -9.12 21.41 -26.02
N ARG A 278 -9.60 22.06 -24.95
CA ARG A 278 -10.37 21.40 -23.88
C ARG A 278 -11.67 20.78 -24.40
N GLU A 279 -12.30 21.39 -25.41
CA GLU A 279 -13.54 20.92 -26.01
C GLU A 279 -13.31 19.65 -26.83
N GLU A 280 -12.23 19.60 -27.63
CA GLU A 280 -11.83 18.40 -28.36
C GLU A 280 -11.54 17.23 -27.42
N ARG A 281 -10.73 17.44 -26.37
CA ARG A 281 -10.46 16.41 -25.35
C ARG A 281 -11.74 15.91 -24.67
N ARG A 282 -12.69 16.80 -24.39
CA ARG A 282 -14.00 16.43 -23.81
C ARG A 282 -14.82 15.59 -24.80
N SER A 283 -14.78 15.93 -26.09
CA SER A 283 -15.46 15.18 -27.16
C SER A 283 -14.92 13.75 -27.27
N TRP A 284 -13.58 13.57 -27.27
CA TRP A 284 -12.95 12.25 -27.35
C TRP A 284 -13.26 11.38 -26.13
N ARG A 285 -13.23 11.97 -24.93
CA ARG A 285 -13.66 11.28 -23.71
C ARG A 285 -15.12 10.81 -23.80
N ALA A 286 -16.02 11.68 -24.26
CA ALA A 286 -17.44 11.33 -24.41
C ALA A 286 -17.65 10.21 -25.45
N ALA A 287 -16.86 10.20 -26.53
CA ALA A 287 -16.89 9.14 -27.53
C ALA A 287 -16.41 7.79 -26.96
N LEU A 288 -15.28 7.79 -26.25
CA LEU A 288 -14.73 6.62 -25.57
C LEU A 288 -15.74 6.04 -24.57
N ASP A 289 -16.26 6.89 -23.68
CA ASP A 289 -17.25 6.53 -22.67
C ASP A 289 -18.53 5.95 -23.28
N LYS A 290 -18.99 6.50 -24.41
CA LYS A 290 -20.15 6.00 -25.13
C LYS A 290 -19.89 4.61 -25.71
N GLN A 291 -18.72 4.34 -26.27
CA GLN A 291 -18.39 3.02 -26.82
C GLN A 291 -18.21 1.97 -25.73
N LEU A 292 -17.44 2.29 -24.68
CA LEU A 292 -17.26 1.39 -23.52
C LEU A 292 -18.61 1.07 -22.85
N ARG A 293 -19.53 2.04 -22.77
CA ARG A 293 -20.89 1.77 -22.31
C ARG A 293 -21.66 0.84 -23.26
N LYS A 294 -21.59 1.08 -24.57
CA LYS A 294 -22.36 0.34 -25.57
C LYS A 294 -21.94 -1.13 -25.62
N LYS A 295 -20.63 -1.38 -25.79
CA LYS A 295 -20.05 -2.71 -26.02
C LYS A 295 -19.66 -3.42 -24.72
N MET A 296 -18.98 -2.72 -23.81
CA MET A 296 -18.49 -3.31 -22.54
C MET A 296 -19.46 -3.11 -21.36
N LYS A 297 -20.58 -2.41 -21.50
CA LYS A 297 -21.47 -2.06 -20.36
C LYS A 297 -20.74 -1.37 -19.20
N LEU A 298 -19.70 -0.60 -19.52
CA LEU A 298 -18.97 0.21 -18.56
C LEU A 298 -19.60 1.60 -18.45
N LYS A 299 -20.09 1.95 -17.25
CA LYS A 299 -20.59 3.30 -16.98
C LYS A 299 -19.40 4.23 -16.69
N PRO A 300 -19.34 5.44 -17.27
CA PRO A 300 -18.30 6.42 -16.94
C PRO A 300 -18.23 6.66 -15.44
N VAL A 301 -17.01 6.74 -14.92
CA VAL A 301 -16.72 6.94 -13.51
C VAL A 301 -15.98 8.25 -13.32
N MET A 302 -16.23 8.94 -12.20
CA MET A 302 -15.52 10.18 -11.87
C MET A 302 -14.08 9.90 -11.44
N ARG A 303 -13.89 8.90 -10.57
CA ARG A 303 -12.60 8.36 -10.16
C ARG A 303 -12.54 6.90 -10.55
N MET A 304 -11.44 6.49 -11.19
CA MET A 304 -11.22 5.10 -11.57
C MET A 304 -11.22 4.22 -10.31
N ASN A 305 -11.99 3.14 -10.32
CA ASN A 305 -11.96 2.13 -9.26
C ASN A 305 -11.42 0.81 -9.80
N GLY A 306 -11.01 -0.09 -8.90
CA GLY A 306 -10.40 -1.37 -9.29
C GLY A 306 -11.28 -2.25 -10.17
N ASN A 307 -12.61 -2.20 -9.99
CA ASN A 307 -13.52 -2.99 -10.83
C ASN A 307 -13.58 -2.47 -12.27
N TYR A 308 -13.56 -1.14 -12.45
CA TYR A 308 -13.46 -0.56 -13.78
C TYR A 308 -12.10 -0.87 -14.40
N ALA A 309 -11.01 -0.71 -13.63
CA ALA A 309 -9.65 -1.00 -14.08
C ALA A 309 -9.51 -2.43 -14.63
N ARG A 310 -9.93 -3.45 -13.87
CA ARG A 310 -9.87 -4.86 -14.32
C ARG A 310 -10.69 -5.14 -15.58
N ARG A 311 -11.80 -4.44 -15.79
CA ARG A 311 -12.63 -4.60 -17.00
C ARG A 311 -12.08 -3.83 -18.20
N LEU A 312 -11.39 -2.73 -17.95
CA LEU A 312 -10.75 -1.91 -18.98
C LEU A 312 -9.43 -2.53 -19.47
N MET A 313 -8.67 -3.16 -18.58
CA MET A 313 -7.38 -3.79 -18.87
C MET A 313 -7.57 -5.20 -19.46
N THR A 314 -8.24 -5.29 -20.60
CA THR A 314 -8.48 -6.55 -21.32
C THR A 314 -8.33 -6.35 -22.83
N MET A 315 -7.98 -7.42 -23.54
CA MET A 315 -7.93 -7.40 -25.01
C MET A 315 -9.30 -7.04 -25.62
N GLU A 316 -10.40 -7.52 -25.03
CA GLU A 316 -11.75 -7.17 -25.48
C GLU A 316 -12.00 -5.66 -25.42
N ALA A 317 -11.62 -5.01 -24.32
CA ALA A 317 -11.77 -3.56 -24.18
C ALA A 317 -10.93 -2.80 -25.22
N VAL A 318 -9.71 -3.24 -25.50
CA VAL A 318 -8.86 -2.61 -26.52
C VAL A 318 -9.46 -2.74 -27.92
N GLU A 319 -10.02 -3.89 -28.28
CA GLU A 319 -10.71 -4.02 -29.59
C GLU A 319 -11.90 -3.06 -29.71
N VAL A 320 -12.65 -2.85 -28.63
CA VAL A 320 -13.74 -1.85 -28.58
C VAL A 320 -13.19 -0.43 -28.78
N VAL A 321 -12.01 -0.11 -28.25
CA VAL A 321 -11.36 1.19 -28.45
C VAL A 321 -10.85 1.32 -29.89
N CYS A 322 -10.28 0.26 -30.47
CA CYS A 322 -9.76 0.24 -31.83
C CYS A 322 -10.81 0.63 -32.88
N ASP A 323 -12.10 0.36 -32.65
CA ASP A 323 -13.20 0.82 -33.51
C ASP A 323 -13.25 2.36 -33.68
N LEU A 324 -12.72 3.11 -32.71
CA LEU A 324 -12.67 4.57 -32.72
C LEU A 324 -11.34 5.13 -33.21
N VAL A 325 -10.27 4.33 -33.22
CA VAL A 325 -8.92 4.77 -33.61
C VAL A 325 -8.83 4.76 -35.15
N PRO A 326 -8.48 5.85 -35.83
CA PRO A 326 -8.50 5.88 -37.31
C PRO A 326 -7.40 5.05 -37.99
N SER A 327 -6.19 5.03 -37.42
CA SER A 327 -5.02 4.39 -38.02
C SER A 327 -4.90 2.91 -37.64
N GLU A 328 -4.84 2.02 -38.63
CA GLU A 328 -4.63 0.57 -38.41
C GLU A 328 -3.30 0.27 -37.72
N GLU A 329 -2.24 1.02 -38.04
CA GLU A 329 -0.93 0.87 -37.39
C GLU A 329 -1.03 1.18 -35.89
N ARG A 330 -1.76 2.23 -35.52
CA ARG A 330 -1.98 2.60 -34.11
C ARG A 330 -2.88 1.60 -33.39
N ARG A 331 -3.86 1.01 -34.08
CA ARG A 331 -4.67 -0.09 -33.52
C ARG A 331 -3.80 -1.29 -33.17
N GLU A 332 -2.89 -1.71 -34.05
CA GLU A 332 -2.01 -2.83 -33.74
C GLU A 332 -1.04 -2.50 -32.61
N ALA A 333 -0.48 -1.30 -32.58
CA ALA A 333 0.37 -0.85 -31.47
C ALA A 333 -0.37 -0.89 -30.12
N LEU A 334 -1.64 -0.47 -30.06
CA LEU A 334 -2.46 -0.57 -28.85
C LEU A 334 -2.74 -2.01 -28.42
N ARG A 335 -2.98 -2.90 -29.38
CA ARG A 335 -3.17 -4.33 -29.10
C ARG A 335 -1.90 -4.95 -28.55
N GLU A 336 -0.77 -4.65 -29.17
CA GLU A 336 0.54 -5.14 -28.73
C GLU A 336 0.86 -4.62 -27.32
N LEU A 337 0.60 -3.34 -27.04
CA LEU A 337 0.83 -2.76 -25.72
C LEU A 337 -0.03 -3.38 -24.60
N MET A 338 -1.21 -3.91 -24.92
CA MET A 338 -2.10 -4.57 -23.96
C MET A 338 -1.80 -6.06 -23.77
N ARG A 339 -1.15 -6.71 -24.74
CA ARG A 339 -0.82 -8.14 -24.69
C ARG A 339 0.27 -8.43 -23.66
#